data_AF-A0A7V5C7X6-F1
#
_entry.id   AF-A0A7V5C7X6-F1
#
_cell.length_a   1.000
_cell.length_b   1.000
_cell.length_c   1.000
_cell.angle_alpha   90.00
_cell.angle_beta   90.00
_cell.angle_gamma   90.00
#
_symmetry.space_group_name_H-M   'P 1'
#
loop_
_entity.id
_entity.type
_entity.pdbx_description
1 polymer ?
#
loop_
_entity_poly.entity_id
_entity_poly.type
_entity_poly.pdbx_seq_one_letter_code
_entity_poly.pdbx_strand_id
1 'polypeptide(L)'
;MSQQINIIKKIEYGLPKALGADRYALKREIIRIRKSVPRSNDSSRGRIEKKLFHLEKQIQASVKKKIRRKENLPEIIYNESLPISAKKEDIIRAISENRVVIISG
;
A
#
# COMPACT_ATOMS: atom_id res chain seq x y z
N MET A 1 -0.88 -1.00 -30.39
CA MET A 1 -0.56 -2.11 -29.45
C MET A 1 0.76 -1.90 -28.70
N SER A 2 1.90 -1.66 -29.37
CA SER A 2 3.21 -1.48 -28.70
C SER A 2 3.26 -0.38 -27.62
N GLN A 3 2.65 0.78 -27.87
CA GLN A 3 2.62 1.89 -26.89
C GLN A 3 1.87 1.58 -25.58
N GLN A 4 0.70 0.91 -25.64
CA GLN A 4 -0.08 0.56 -24.44
C GLN A 4 0.66 -0.44 -23.54
N ILE A 5 1.42 -1.36 -24.13
CA ILE A 5 2.23 -2.34 -23.38
C ILE A 5 3.35 -1.62 -22.63
N ASN A 6 3.99 -0.62 -23.24
CA ASN A 6 5.02 0.18 -22.59
C ASN A 6 4.46 1.01 -21.42
N ILE A 7 3.26 1.58 -21.58
CA ILE A 7 2.57 2.30 -20.49
C ILE A 7 2.27 1.35 -19.32
N ILE A 8 1.78 0.13 -19.60
CA ILE A 8 1.53 -0.87 -18.56
C ILE A 8 2.82 -1.22 -17.79
N LYS A 9 3.95 -1.43 -18.49
CA LYS A 9 5.25 -1.69 -17.85
C LYS A 9 5.69 -0.54 -16.94
N LYS A 10 5.50 0.71 -17.38
CA LYS A 10 5.77 1.90 -16.56
C LYS A 10 4.92 1.94 -15.29
N ILE A 11 3.62 1.65 -15.42
CA ILE A 11 2.67 1.59 -14.30
C ILE A 11 3.06 0.47 -13.31
N GLU A 12 3.46 -0.70 -13.80
CA GLU A 12 3.91 -1.82 -12.97
C GLU A 12 5.16 -1.51 -12.15
N TYR A 13 6.11 -0.75 -12.71
CA TYR A 13 7.29 -0.31 -11.98
C TYR A 13 6.93 0.55 -10.75
N GLY A 14 5.79 1.26 -10.79
CA GLY A 14 5.26 2.03 -9.66
C GLY A 14 4.59 1.20 -8.56
N LEU A 15 4.20 -0.05 -8.86
CA LEU A 15 3.40 -0.89 -7.95
C LEU A 15 4.10 -1.23 -6.62
N PRO A 16 5.40 -1.56 -6.57
CA PRO A 16 6.10 -1.80 -5.30
C PRO A 16 6.17 -0.54 -4.42
N LYS A 17 6.17 0.65 -5.04
CA LYS A 17 6.29 1.95 -4.37
C LYS A 17 4.95 2.40 -3.76
N ALA A 18 3.82 1.87 -4.21
CA ALA A 18 2.49 2.17 -3.68
C ALA A 18 2.30 1.70 -2.22
N LEU A 19 1.25 2.22 -1.57
CA LEU A 19 0.82 1.81 -0.23
C LEU A 19 0.38 0.34 -0.25
N GLY A 20 0.72 -0.42 0.80
CA GLY A 20 0.43 -1.85 0.89
C GLY A 20 -1.05 -2.18 0.71
N ALA A 21 -1.94 -1.37 1.30
CA ALA A 21 -3.39 -1.53 1.20
C ALA A 21 -3.91 -1.44 -0.24
N ASP A 22 -3.31 -0.59 -1.08
CA ASP A 22 -3.80 -0.36 -2.45
C ASP A 22 -3.19 -1.34 -3.45
N ARG A 23 -2.03 -1.92 -3.13
CA ARG A 23 -1.19 -2.71 -4.04
C ARG A 23 -1.95 -3.86 -4.70
N TYR A 24 -2.77 -4.60 -3.96
CA TYR A 24 -3.49 -5.75 -4.51
C TYR A 24 -4.60 -5.32 -5.48
N ALA A 25 -5.35 -4.27 -5.16
CA ALA A 25 -6.40 -3.76 -6.05
C ALA A 25 -5.81 -3.23 -7.36
N LEU A 26 -4.72 -2.45 -7.27
CA LEU A 26 -4.00 -1.92 -8.42
C LEU A 26 -3.40 -3.02 -9.30
N LYS A 27 -2.79 -4.05 -8.70
CA LYS A 27 -2.27 -5.23 -9.42
C LYS A 27 -3.36 -5.94 -10.20
N ARG A 28 -4.54 -6.15 -9.60
CA ARG A 28 -5.68 -6.77 -10.29
C ARG A 28 -6.12 -5.95 -11.49
N GLU A 29 -6.18 -4.62 -11.37
CA GLU A 29 -6.56 -3.76 -12.49
C GLU A 29 -5.54 -3.80 -13.63
N ILE A 30 -4.23 -3.78 -13.33
CA ILE A 30 -3.17 -3.96 -14.33
C ILE A 30 -3.37 -5.26 -15.12
N ILE A 31 -3.61 -6.38 -14.42
CA ILE A 31 -3.82 -7.69 -15.05
C ILE A 31 -5.07 -7.67 -15.95
N ARG A 32 -6.17 -7.05 -15.49
CA ARG A 32 -7.40 -6.91 -16.28
C ARG A 32 -7.15 -6.12 -17.55
N ILE A 33 -6.52 -4.94 -17.46
CA ILE A 33 -6.25 -4.10 -18.63
C ILE A 33 -5.32 -4.83 -19.61
N ARG A 34 -4.25 -5.47 -19.11
CA ARG A 34 -3.32 -6.25 -19.94
C ARG A 34 -4.03 -7.35 -20.75
N LYS A 35 -5.00 -8.06 -20.16
CA LYS A 35 -5.78 -9.08 -20.87
C LYS A 35 -6.73 -8.50 -21.92
N SER A 36 -7.15 -7.25 -21.76
CA SER A 36 -8.07 -6.58 -22.69
C SER A 36 -7.37 -5.92 -23.87
N VAL A 37 -6.09 -5.57 -23.77
CA VAL A 37 -5.31 -4.93 -24.85
C VAL A 37 -5.26 -5.77 -26.14
N PRO A 38 -5.01 -7.09 -26.13
CA PRO A 38 -4.99 -7.89 -27.36
C PRO A 38 -6.37 -8.02 -28.04
N ARG A 39 -7.45 -7.81 -27.28
CA ARG A 39 -8.84 -7.96 -27.76
C ARG A 39 -9.46 -6.61 -28.16
N SER A 40 -8.68 -5.53 -28.14
CA SER A 40 -9.20 -4.19 -28.37
C SER A 40 -9.35 -3.89 -29.86
N ASN A 41 -10.54 -3.46 -30.26
CA ASN A 41 -10.79 -2.78 -31.54
C ASN A 41 -10.62 -1.25 -31.39
N ASP A 42 -10.68 -0.50 -32.50
CA ASP A 42 -10.49 0.96 -32.47
C ASP A 42 -11.48 1.69 -31.56
N SER A 43 -12.73 1.22 -31.47
CA SER A 43 -13.75 1.78 -30.57
C SER A 43 -13.41 1.60 -29.08
N SER A 44 -12.73 0.52 -28.73
CA SER A 44 -12.34 0.20 -27.34
C SER A 44 -11.00 0.83 -26.92
N ARG A 45 -10.20 1.30 -27.89
CA ARG A 45 -8.86 1.85 -27.68
C ARG A 45 -8.87 3.08 -26.77
N GLY A 46 -9.75 4.05 -27.05
CA GLY A 46 -9.88 5.25 -26.22
C GLY A 46 -10.37 4.95 -24.80
N ARG A 47 -11.16 3.89 -24.60
CA ARG A 47 -11.58 3.44 -23.26
C ARG A 47 -10.40 2.86 -22.47
N ILE A 48 -9.55 2.07 -23.13
CA ILE A 48 -8.33 1.50 -22.51
C ILE A 48 -7.36 2.61 -22.12
N GLU A 49 -7.16 3.61 -22.97
CA GLU A 49 -6.29 4.76 -22.67
C GLU A 49 -6.78 5.56 -21.46
N LYS A 50 -8.10 5.83 -21.37
CA LYS A 50 -8.70 6.45 -20.18
C LYS A 50 -8.47 5.62 -18.90
N LYS A 51 -8.61 4.29 -18.99
CA LYS A 51 -8.34 3.39 -17.86
C LYS A 51 -6.88 3.41 -17.45
N LEU A 52 -5.94 3.38 -18.40
CA LEU A 52 -4.51 3.46 -18.13
C LEU A 52 -4.14 4.80 -17.46
N PHE A 53 -4.68 5.91 -17.96
CA PHE A 53 -4.48 7.23 -17.36
C PHE A 53 -4.99 7.30 -15.92
N HIS A 54 -6.20 6.78 -15.66
CA HIS A 54 -6.76 6.74 -14.32
C HIS A 54 -5.93 5.85 -13.38
N LEU A 55 -5.49 4.70 -13.87
CA LEU A 55 -4.65 3.77 -13.12
C LEU A 55 -3.29 4.39 -12.78
N GLU A 56 -2.66 5.11 -13.71
CA GLU A 56 -1.41 5.84 -13.45
C GLU A 56 -1.60 6.87 -12.33
N LYS A 57 -2.69 7.66 -12.38
CA LYS A 57 -3.04 8.61 -11.31
C LYS A 57 -3.23 7.93 -9.96
N GLN A 58 -3.93 6.80 -9.92
CA GLN A 58 -4.14 6.07 -8.66
C GLN A 58 -2.82 5.57 -8.05
N ILE A 59 -1.92 5.02 -8.87
CA ILE A 59 -0.59 4.60 -8.40
C ILE A 59 0.19 5.79 -7.85
N GLN A 60 0.23 6.91 -8.59
CA GLN A 60 0.92 8.11 -8.14
C GLN A 60 0.35 8.64 -6.81
N ALA A 61 -0.97 8.66 -6.66
CA ALA A 61 -1.63 9.08 -5.42
C ALA A 61 -1.27 8.15 -4.25
N SER A 62 -1.28 6.84 -4.47
CA SER A 62 -0.91 5.84 -3.46
C SER A 62 0.55 5.96 -3.02
N VAL A 63 1.47 6.18 -3.97
CA VAL A 63 2.89 6.45 -3.70
C VAL A 63 3.06 7.72 -2.87
N LYS A 64 2.44 8.83 -3.29
CA LYS A 64 2.49 10.10 -2.53
C LYS A 64 1.94 9.94 -1.12
N LYS A 65 0.85 9.19 -0.95
CA LYS A 65 0.26 8.91 0.37
C LYS A 65 1.22 8.12 1.26
N LYS A 66 1.94 7.13 0.72
CA LYS A 66 2.95 6.37 1.46
C LYS A 66 4.12 7.26 1.89
N ILE A 67 4.64 8.09 0.98
CA ILE A 67 5.73 9.04 1.27
C ILE A 67 5.30 10.00 2.38
N ARG A 68 4.15 10.65 2.22
CA ARG A 68 3.60 11.57 3.23
C ARG A 68 3.45 10.90 4.60
N ARG A 69 2.94 9.65 4.66
CA ARG A 69 2.83 8.91 5.92
C ARG A 69 4.17 8.60 6.56
N LYS A 70 5.21 8.32 5.75
CA LYS A 70 6.56 8.09 6.23
C LYS A 70 7.19 9.37 6.78
N GLU A 71 6.98 10.50 6.10
CA GLU A 71 7.50 11.82 6.50
C GLU A 71 6.78 12.37 7.74
N ASN A 72 5.50 12.07 7.91
CA ASN A 72 4.67 12.51 9.04
C ASN A 72 4.50 11.41 10.09
N LEU A 73 5.48 10.51 10.23
CA LEU A 73 5.43 9.50 11.29
C LEU A 73 5.69 10.21 12.62
N PRO A 74 4.72 10.21 13.57
CA PRO A 74 4.94 10.86 14.85
C PRO A 74 5.99 10.09 15.66
N GLU A 75 6.73 10.84 16.47
CA GLU A 75 7.61 10.24 17.47
C GLU A 75 6.77 9.55 18.54
N ILE A 76 7.12 8.30 18.88
CA ILE A 76 6.45 7.56 19.94
C ILE A 76 7.15 7.92 21.24
N ILE A 77 6.49 8.75 22.05
CA ILE A 77 6.98 9.15 23.37
C ILE A 77 6.20 8.36 24.43
N TYR A 78 6.92 7.59 25.24
CA TYR A 78 6.33 6.88 26.37
C TYR A 78 6.33 7.79 27.59
N ASN A 79 5.16 8.01 28.17
CA ASN A 79 5.04 8.76 29.41
C ASN A 79 5.35 7.83 30.58
N GLU A 80 6.50 8.03 31.23
CA GLU A 80 6.97 7.24 32.38
C GLU A 80 6.07 7.38 33.62
N SER A 81 5.26 8.44 33.72
CA SER A 81 4.29 8.57 34.81
C SER A 81 3.10 7.61 34.69
N LEU A 82 2.90 6.99 33.52
CA LEU A 82 1.85 6.00 33.34
C LEU A 82 2.30 4.65 33.94
N PRO A 83 1.48 4.00 34.79
CA PRO A 83 1.84 2.72 35.41
C PRO A 83 2.25 1.63 34.41
N ILE A 84 1.66 1.66 33.21
CA ILE A 84 1.98 0.70 32.14
C ILE A 84 3.37 0.92 31.55
N SER A 85 3.81 2.18 31.42
CA SER A 85 5.15 2.52 30.91
C SER A 85 6.20 2.18 31.96
N ALA A 86 5.94 2.55 33.22
CA ALA A 86 6.85 2.30 34.34
C ALA A 86 7.07 0.79 34.61
N LYS A 87 6.09 -0.06 34.29
CA LYS A 87 6.17 -1.53 34.44
C LYS A 87 6.51 -2.25 33.13
N LYS A 88 7.01 -1.55 32.12
CA LYS A 88 7.31 -2.10 30.79
C LYS A 88 8.16 -3.38 30.88
N GLU A 89 9.23 -3.36 31.67
CA GLU A 89 10.15 -4.49 31.80
C GLU A 89 9.50 -5.70 32.45
N ASP A 90 8.65 -5.49 33.47
CA ASP A 90 7.89 -6.57 34.11
C ASP A 90 6.87 -7.19 33.15
N ILE A 91 6.21 -6.36 32.36
CA ILE A 91 5.23 -6.81 31.35
C ILE A 91 5.93 -7.64 30.27
N ILE A 92 7.07 -7.17 29.76
CA ILE A 92 7.86 -7.90 28.76
C ILE A 92 8.28 -9.27 29.30
N ARG A 93 8.77 -9.32 30.54
CA ARG A 93 9.14 -10.57 31.22
C ARG A 93 7.94 -11.51 31.35
N ALA A 94 6.81 -11.01 31.84
CA ALA A 94 5.59 -11.80 31.98
C ALA A 94 5.15 -12.43 30.65
N ILE A 95 5.18 -11.66 29.54
CA ILE A 95 4.82 -12.14 28.20
C ILE A 95 5.81 -13.20 27.70
N SER A 96 7.10 -13.04 27.98
CA SER A 96 8.13 -14.00 27.56
C SER A 96 8.03 -15.33 28.29
N GLU A 97 7.68 -15.30 29.58
CA GLU A 97 7.70 -16.48 30.45
C GLU A 97 6.35 -17.23 30.46
N ASN A 98 5.25 -16.54 30.12
CA ASN A 98 3.90 -17.10 30.23
C ASN A 98 3.20 -17.11 28.86
N ARG A 99 2.46 -18.18 28.56
CA ARG A 99 1.69 -18.28 27.31
C ARG A 99 0.48 -17.35 27.26
N VAL A 100 -0.04 -16.98 28.43
CA VAL A 100 -1.15 -16.04 28.57
C VAL A 100 -0.82 -15.12 29.75
N VAL A 101 -0.98 -13.82 29.54
CA VAL A 101 -0.78 -12.78 30.56
C VAL A 101 -2.04 -11.91 30.58
N ILE A 102 -2.56 -11.62 31.78
CA ILE A 102 -3.66 -10.69 31.99
C ILE A 102 -3.08 -9.44 32.66
N ILE A 103 -3.25 -8.28 32.01
CA ILE A 103 -2.85 -6.98 32.57
C ILE A 103 -4.14 -6.19 32.78
N SER A 104 -4.56 -6.05 34.03
CA SER A 104 -5.66 -5.17 34.43
C SER A 104 -5.10 -3.87 34.96
N GLY A 105 -5.70 -2.74 34.56
CA GLY A 105 -5.37 -1.40 35.06
C GLY A 105 -5.61 -1.28 36.56
#